data_AF-A0A0A0JFE3-F1
#
_entry.id   AF-A0A0A0JFE3-F1
#
_cell.length_a   1.000
_cell.length_b   1.000
_cell.length_c   1.000
_cell.angle_alpha   90.00
_cell.angle_beta   90.00
_cell.angle_gamma   90.00
#
_symmetry.space_group_name_H-M   'P 1'
#
loop_
_entity.id
_entity.type
_entity.pdbx_description
1 polymer ?
#
loop_
_entity_poly.entity_id
_entity_poly.type
_entity_poly.pdbx_seq_one_letter_code
_entity_poly.pdbx_strand_id
1 'polypeptide(L)'
;MGVDVEDLESADFDGFNSVTLDPSEAAHLARVDADGLLAARALTWARKEAILKATGHGLVVDPSQVVVSAPDAPAALVEWKAMQHPPGPTQVADVDVDRADHRAAVAVLTSHPLKVRLHQG
;
A
#
# COMPACT_ATOMS: atom_id res chain seq x y z
N MET A 1 -0.26 -11.18 -9.50
CA MET A 1 0.71 -10.26 -8.86
C MET A 1 0.34 -8.86 -9.25
N GLY A 2 0.51 -7.91 -8.34
CA GLY A 2 0.38 -6.48 -8.60
C GLY A 2 1.64 -5.77 -8.13
N VAL A 3 2.01 -4.71 -8.84
CA VAL A 3 3.11 -3.83 -8.48
C VAL A 3 2.61 -2.40 -8.63
N ASP A 4 3.06 -1.55 -7.73
CA ASP A 4 2.73 -0.15 -7.77
C ASP A 4 3.90 0.70 -7.33
N VAL A 5 4.02 1.89 -7.93
CA VAL A 5 5.06 2.87 -7.67
C VAL A 5 4.40 4.24 -7.65
N GLU A 6 4.56 4.94 -6.54
CA GLU A 6 3.94 6.23 -6.27
C GLU A 6 5.01 7.30 -6.09
N ASP A 7 4.85 8.39 -6.82
CA ASP A 7 5.54 9.65 -6.52
C ASP A 7 4.94 10.23 -5.22
N LEU A 8 5.78 10.86 -4.39
CA LEU A 8 5.31 11.49 -3.16
C LEU A 8 4.19 12.51 -3.44
N GLU A 9 4.29 13.32 -4.48
CA GLU A 9 3.30 14.35 -4.83
C GLU A 9 1.93 13.76 -5.20
N SER A 10 1.87 12.53 -5.70
CA SER A 10 0.60 11.84 -5.98
C SER A 10 -0.26 11.63 -4.72
N ALA A 11 0.38 11.62 -3.54
CA ALA A 11 -0.29 11.50 -2.26
C ALA A 11 -0.56 12.85 -1.56
N ASP A 12 -0.20 13.98 -2.21
CA ASP A 12 -0.35 15.33 -1.68
C ASP A 12 -1.63 16.00 -2.22
N PHE A 13 -2.79 15.47 -1.84
CA PHE A 13 -4.06 16.10 -2.17
C PHE A 13 -5.03 16.14 -0.98
N ASP A 14 -5.86 17.18 -0.99
CA ASP A 14 -6.90 17.37 -0.01
C ASP A 14 -7.90 16.21 -0.05
N GLY A 15 -8.11 15.57 1.10
CA GLY A 15 -9.02 14.44 1.22
C GLY A 15 -8.41 13.06 1.00
N PHE A 16 -7.09 12.94 0.77
CA PHE A 16 -6.38 11.64 0.68
C PHE A 16 -6.80 10.68 1.80
N ASN A 17 -6.77 11.14 3.05
CA ASN A 17 -7.11 10.29 4.19
C ASN A 17 -8.55 9.74 4.10
N SER A 18 -9.51 10.56 3.64
CA SER A 18 -10.92 10.15 3.57
C SER A 18 -11.24 9.19 2.43
N VAL A 19 -10.47 9.21 1.34
CA VAL A 19 -10.72 8.36 0.17
C VAL A 19 -9.86 7.09 0.15
N THR A 20 -8.73 7.11 0.86
CA THR A 20 -7.74 6.03 0.78
C THR A 20 -7.65 5.20 2.06
N LEU A 21 -7.88 5.80 3.23
CA LEU A 21 -7.49 5.20 4.51
C LEU A 21 -8.68 4.68 5.29
N ASP A 22 -8.46 3.55 5.94
CA ASP A 22 -9.25 3.14 7.10
C ASP A 22 -8.97 4.08 8.29
N PRO A 23 -9.93 4.30 9.21
CA PRO A 23 -9.70 5.10 10.41
C PRO A 23 -8.49 4.67 11.26
N SER A 24 -8.16 3.37 11.29
CA SER A 24 -6.98 2.87 11.99
C SER A 24 -5.68 3.35 11.35
N GLU A 25 -5.59 3.32 10.02
CA GLU A 25 -4.43 3.81 9.26
C GLU A 25 -4.29 5.32 9.38
N ALA A 26 -5.42 6.05 9.30
CA ALA A 26 -5.43 7.50 9.50
C ALA A 26 -4.92 7.90 10.89
N ALA A 27 -5.27 7.13 11.93
CA ALA A 27 -4.77 7.35 13.28
C ALA A 27 -3.26 7.10 13.40
N HIS A 28 -2.71 6.14 12.64
CA HIS A 28 -1.26 5.93 12.54
C HIS A 28 -0.57 7.10 11.85
N LEU A 29 -1.06 7.53 10.68
CA LEU A 29 -0.46 8.65 9.94
C LEU A 29 -0.54 9.98 10.68
N ALA A 30 -1.57 10.20 11.51
CA ALA A 30 -1.68 11.39 12.34
C ALA A 30 -0.56 11.53 13.39
N ARG A 31 0.24 10.47 13.63
CA ARG A 31 1.39 10.48 14.54
C ARG A 31 2.73 10.64 13.82
N VAL A 32 2.72 10.61 12.49
CA VAL A 32 3.91 10.84 11.67
C VAL A 32 4.23 12.33 11.66
N ASP A 33 5.51 12.67 11.66
CA ASP A 33 5.95 14.06 11.52
C ASP A 33 5.57 14.64 10.15
N ALA A 34 5.51 15.97 10.07
CA ALA A 34 5.12 16.63 8.82
C ALA A 34 6.08 16.29 7.66
N ASP A 35 7.37 16.16 7.97
CA ASP A 35 8.42 15.88 6.98
C ASP A 35 8.30 14.46 6.40
N GLY A 36 7.85 13.47 7.19
CA GLY A 36 7.67 12.08 6.77
C GLY A 36 6.26 11.74 6.30
N LEU A 37 5.27 12.61 6.54
CA LEU A 37 3.86 12.31 6.28
C LEU A 37 3.60 11.96 4.81
N LEU A 38 4.20 12.69 3.88
CA LEU A 38 3.95 12.46 2.46
C LEU A 38 4.52 11.12 1.98
N ALA A 39 5.73 10.79 2.44
CA ALA A 39 6.33 9.48 2.21
C ALA A 39 5.51 8.34 2.84
N ALA A 40 4.96 8.57 4.02
CA ALA A 40 4.11 7.61 4.71
C ALA A 40 2.79 7.37 3.96
N ARG A 41 2.15 8.43 3.47
CA ARG A 41 0.94 8.34 2.62
C ARG A 41 1.22 7.59 1.32
N ALA A 42 2.27 7.97 0.59
CA ALA A 42 2.63 7.33 -0.66
C ALA A 42 2.93 5.83 -0.49
N LEU A 43 3.62 5.44 0.59
CA LEU A 43 3.88 4.03 0.88
C LEU A 43 2.61 3.26 1.22
N THR A 44 1.73 3.81 2.06
CA THR A 44 0.43 3.20 2.37
C THR A 44 -0.40 3.03 1.10
N TRP A 45 -0.39 4.01 0.22
CA TRP A 45 -1.10 3.97 -1.05
C TRP A 45 -0.54 2.89 -1.99
N ALA A 46 0.78 2.88 -2.20
CA ALA A 46 1.44 1.87 -3.04
C ALA A 46 1.15 0.44 -2.58
N ARG A 47 1.15 0.20 -1.25
CA ARG A 47 0.78 -1.12 -0.68
C ARG A 47 -0.66 -1.51 -1.06
N LYS A 48 -1.62 -0.59 -0.93
CA LYS A 48 -3.04 -0.84 -1.25
C LYS A 48 -3.23 -1.10 -2.74
N GLU A 49 -2.69 -0.25 -3.60
CA GLU A 49 -2.76 -0.40 -5.06
C GLU A 49 -2.13 -1.71 -5.53
N ALA A 50 -0.96 -2.08 -5.00
CA ALA A 50 -0.33 -3.35 -5.32
C ALA A 50 -1.27 -4.54 -4.98
N ILE A 51 -1.94 -4.52 -3.84
CA ILE A 51 -2.91 -5.54 -3.41
C ILE A 51 -4.15 -5.55 -4.31
N LEU A 52 -4.73 -4.40 -4.60
CA LEU A 52 -5.91 -4.25 -5.46
C LEU A 52 -5.63 -4.75 -6.89
N LYS A 53 -4.44 -4.45 -7.42
CA LYS A 53 -3.95 -4.97 -8.71
C LYS A 53 -3.70 -6.48 -8.65
N ALA A 54 -3.08 -6.97 -7.57
CA ALA A 54 -2.78 -8.40 -7.42
C ALA A 54 -4.04 -9.27 -7.34
N THR A 55 -5.10 -8.76 -6.71
CA THR A 55 -6.39 -9.44 -6.55
C THR A 55 -7.32 -9.27 -7.76
N GLY A 56 -7.02 -8.34 -8.68
CA GLY A 56 -7.81 -8.08 -9.88
C GLY A 56 -9.05 -7.21 -9.66
N HIS A 57 -9.21 -6.60 -8.48
CA HIS A 57 -10.35 -5.74 -8.19
C HIS A 57 -10.15 -4.30 -8.69
N GLY A 58 -8.91 -3.80 -8.70
CA GLY A 58 -8.65 -2.38 -8.92
C GLY A 58 -9.50 -1.51 -7.98
N LEU A 59 -9.96 -0.35 -8.45
CA LEU A 59 -10.78 0.58 -7.68
C LEU A 59 -12.28 0.21 -7.58
N VAL A 60 -12.66 -1.01 -7.99
CA VAL A 60 -14.01 -1.53 -7.71
C VAL A 60 -14.20 -1.76 -6.21
N VAL A 61 -13.11 -2.11 -5.52
CA VAL A 61 -13.06 -2.16 -4.06
C VAL A 61 -12.59 -0.79 -3.57
N ASP A 62 -13.32 -0.22 -2.62
CA ASP A 62 -12.92 1.02 -1.95
C ASP A 62 -11.59 0.81 -1.21
N PRO A 63 -10.54 1.59 -1.49
CA PRO A 63 -9.24 1.40 -0.85
C PRO A 63 -9.26 1.53 0.67
N SER A 64 -10.20 2.27 1.25
CA SER A 64 -10.38 2.36 2.71
C SER A 64 -10.80 1.03 3.34
N GLN A 65 -11.30 0.08 2.54
CA GLN A 65 -11.68 -1.26 2.98
C GLN A 65 -10.53 -2.29 2.92
N VAL A 66 -9.37 -1.90 2.39
CA VAL A 66 -8.16 -2.73 2.36
C VAL A 66 -7.16 -2.15 3.35
N VAL A 67 -7.08 -2.74 4.55
CA VAL A 67 -6.23 -2.23 5.64
C VAL A 67 -4.84 -2.84 5.52
N VAL A 68 -3.82 -1.99 5.41
CA VAL A 68 -2.41 -2.42 5.36
C VAL A 68 -1.69 -2.06 6.65
N SER A 69 -0.53 -2.69 6.87
CA SER A 69 0.30 -2.34 8.02
C SER A 69 0.80 -0.90 7.93
N ALA A 70 1.14 -0.33 9.09
CA ALA A 70 1.69 1.01 9.17
C ALA A 70 3.01 1.14 8.38
N PRO A 71 3.36 2.33 7.86
CA PRO A 71 4.58 2.55 7.06
C PRO A 71 5.88 2.16 7.77
N ASP A 72 5.91 2.23 9.11
CA ASP A 72 7.05 1.88 9.97
C ASP A 72 7.07 0.39 10.38
N ALA A 73 6.11 -0.41 9.92
CA ALA A 73 6.01 -1.84 10.16
C ALA A 73 6.26 -2.65 8.87
N PRO A 74 6.66 -3.94 8.99
CA PRO A 74 6.75 -4.83 7.84
C PRO A 74 5.46 -4.82 7.02
N ALA A 75 5.59 -4.74 5.69
CA ALA A 75 4.45 -4.69 4.78
C ALA A 75 3.55 -5.94 4.96
N ALA A 76 2.26 -5.70 5.21
CA ALA A 76 1.27 -6.74 5.33
C ALA A 76 -0.11 -6.22 4.93
N LEU A 77 -0.93 -7.11 4.34
CA LEU A 77 -2.38 -6.95 4.35
C LEU A 77 -2.87 -7.33 5.75
N VAL A 78 -3.35 -6.35 6.51
CA VAL A 78 -3.81 -6.54 7.90
C VAL A 78 -5.25 -7.04 7.93
N GLU A 79 -6.11 -6.41 7.14
CA GLU A 79 -7.53 -6.75 7.11
C GLU A 79 -8.15 -6.45 5.74
N TRP A 80 -9.08 -7.30 5.31
CA TRP A 80 -9.90 -7.09 4.13
C TRP A 80 -11.36 -6.95 4.57
N LYS A 81 -11.88 -5.72 4.50
CA LYS A 81 -13.24 -5.36 4.95
C LYS A 81 -14.27 -5.33 3.81
N ALA A 82 -13.81 -5.37 2.56
CA ALA A 82 -14.70 -5.30 1.41
C ALA A 82 -15.51 -6.59 1.24
N MET A 83 -16.73 -6.44 0.71
CA MET A 83 -17.64 -7.56 0.47
C MET A 83 -17.14 -8.51 -0.62
N GLN A 84 -16.40 -8.00 -1.60
CA GLN A 84 -15.79 -8.82 -2.65
C GLN A 84 -14.55 -9.49 -2.05
N HIS A 85 -14.55 -10.81 -1.93
CA HIS A 85 -13.42 -11.52 -1.33
C HIS A 85 -12.19 -11.55 -2.25
N PRO A 86 -10.96 -11.44 -1.69
CA PRO A 86 -9.76 -11.62 -2.48
C PRO A 86 -9.68 -13.09 -2.96
N PRO A 87 -9.09 -13.37 -4.14
CA PRO A 87 -9.04 -14.73 -4.69
C PRO A 87 -8.20 -15.72 -3.87
N GLY A 88 -7.41 -15.23 -2.91
CA GLY A 88 -6.60 -16.05 -2.02
C GLY A 88 -5.75 -15.21 -1.05
N PRO A 89 -4.94 -15.88 -0.21
CA PRO A 89 -3.99 -15.21 0.67
C PRO A 89 -3.08 -14.28 -0.12
N THR A 90 -2.79 -13.09 0.42
CA THR A 90 -1.97 -12.07 -0.24
C THR A 90 -0.78 -11.72 0.64
N GLN A 91 0.42 -11.80 0.07
CA GLN A 91 1.64 -11.26 0.66
C GLN A 91 1.99 -9.96 -0.04
N VAL A 92 2.53 -9.00 0.70
CA VAL A 92 2.98 -7.70 0.19
C VAL A 92 4.39 -7.41 0.68
N ALA A 93 5.19 -6.71 -0.11
CA ALA A 93 6.53 -6.28 0.24
C ALA A 93 6.78 -4.88 -0.32
N ASP A 94 7.46 -4.05 0.45
CA ASP A 94 7.96 -2.77 -0.02
C ASP A 94 9.17 -2.99 -0.93
N VAL A 95 9.31 -2.13 -1.93
CA VAL A 95 10.35 -2.20 -2.96
C VAL A 95 11.12 -0.89 -2.93
N ASP A 96 12.42 -0.96 -2.65
CA ASP A 96 13.30 0.21 -2.72
C ASP A 96 13.70 0.47 -4.18
N VAL A 97 13.10 1.49 -4.80
CA VAL A 97 13.35 1.85 -6.20
C VAL A 97 14.54 2.80 -6.38
N ASP A 98 15.38 2.99 -5.35
CA ASP A 98 16.56 3.88 -5.37
C ASP A 98 16.22 5.32 -5.78
N ARG A 99 15.05 5.77 -5.35
CA ARG A 99 14.51 7.10 -5.63
C ARG A 99 13.86 7.66 -4.37
N ALA A 100 14.41 8.76 -3.85
CA ALA A 100 13.94 9.37 -2.61
C ALA A 100 12.48 9.84 -2.69
N ASP A 101 12.08 10.29 -3.88
CA ASP A 101 10.76 10.83 -4.24
C ASP A 101 9.73 9.74 -4.61
N HIS A 102 10.08 8.45 -4.56
CA HIS A 102 9.17 7.35 -4.91
C HIS A 102 9.02 6.34 -3.79
N ARG A 103 7.83 5.75 -3.68
CA ARG A 103 7.55 4.58 -2.84
C ARG A 103 6.93 3.50 -3.70
N ALA A 104 7.33 2.25 -3.48
CA ALA A 104 6.85 1.15 -4.28
C ALA A 104 6.51 -0.05 -3.43
N ALA A 105 5.53 -0.82 -3.88
CA ALA A 105 5.15 -2.07 -3.26
C ALA A 105 4.79 -3.12 -4.32
N VAL A 106 4.98 -4.38 -3.95
CA VAL A 106 4.57 -5.54 -4.76
C VAL A 106 3.71 -6.46 -3.91
N ALA A 107 2.62 -6.96 -4.48
CA ALA A 107 1.75 -7.94 -3.85
C ALA A 107 1.55 -9.17 -4.72
N VAL A 108 1.51 -10.33 -4.07
CA VAL A 108 1.37 -11.64 -4.73
C VAL A 108 0.33 -12.47 -3.98
N LEU A 109 -0.56 -13.12 -4.73
CA LEU A 109 -1.50 -14.09 -4.20
C LEU A 109 -0.76 -15.38 -3.85
N THR A 110 -0.36 -15.53 -2.60
CA THR A 110 0.39 -16.68 -2.08
C THR A 110 0.29 -16.74 -0.56
N SER A 111 0.43 -17.93 0.01
CA SER A 111 0.64 -18.15 1.44
C SER A 111 2.13 -18.26 1.81
N HIS A 112 3.03 -18.30 0.82
CA HIS A 112 4.46 -18.46 1.04
C HIS A 112 5.15 -17.10 1.23
N PRO A 113 6.20 -17.02 2.09
CA PRO A 113 6.98 -15.79 2.25
C PRO A 113 7.52 -15.25 0.92
N LEU A 114 7.45 -13.93 0.74
CA LEU A 114 7.98 -13.26 -0.45
C LEU A 114 9.47 -12.96 -0.33
N LYS A 115 10.18 -13.16 -1.44
CA LYS A 115 11.54 -12.66 -1.64
C LYS A 115 11.58 -11.82 -2.90
N VAL A 116 11.76 -10.51 -2.73
CA VAL A 116 11.81 -9.54 -3.83
C VAL A 116 13.27 -9.26 -4.20
N ARG A 117 13.55 -9.17 -5.51
CA ARG A 117 14.84 -8.71 -6.04
C ARG A 117 14.56 -7.72 -7.16
N LEU A 118 15.22 -6.56 -7.10
CA LEU A 118 15.28 -5.62 -8.21
C LEU A 118 16.45 -5.97 -9.11
N HIS A 119 16.23 -5.87 -10.42
CA HIS A 119 17.27 -5.99 -11.43
C HIS A 119 17.31 -4.68 -12.22
N GLN A 120 18.41 -3.95 -12.11
CA GLN A 120 18.71 -2.83 -13.00
C GLN A 120 19.37 -3.40 -14.27
N GLY A 121 18.83 -3.03 -15.43
CA GLY A 121 19.29 -3.50 -16.75
C GLY A 121 20.55 -2.79 -17.25
#